data_AF-A0A7Z2PZA4-F1
#
_entry.id   AF-A0A7Z2PZA4-F1
#
_cell.length_a   1.000
_cell.length_b   1.000
_cell.length_c   1.000
_cell.angle_alpha   90.00
_cell.angle_beta   90.00
_cell.angle_gamma   90.00
#
_symmetry.space_group_name_H-M   'P 1'
#
loop_
_entity.id
_entity.type
_entity.pdbx_description
1 polymer ?
#
loop_
_entity_poly.entity_id
_entity_poly.type
_entity_poly.pdbx_seq_one_letter_code
_entity_poly.pdbx_strand_id
1 'polypeptide(L)'
;MTEIVAHNYYRGRWPEEPIPDGEPIWLFYDVDKLADAVLRTVHVFADGRVARNSVVLEQRHGDKCPSLIDCSLGDLFDSGKLEEISYEQFEEWWTKGIDVPVWFVR
;
A
#
# COMPACT_ATOMS: atom_id res chain seq x y z
N MET A 1 18.29 -5.74 18.92
CA MET A 1 17.10 -6.62 18.79
C MET A 1 16.45 -6.22 17.48
N THR A 2 16.53 -7.06 16.46
CA THR A 2 15.79 -6.83 15.23
C THR A 2 14.36 -7.28 15.51
N GLU A 3 13.43 -6.35 15.65
CA GLU A 3 12.01 -6.69 15.71
C GLU A 3 11.67 -7.43 14.42
N ILE A 4 11.14 -8.65 14.55
CA ILE A 4 10.59 -9.37 13.42
C ILE A 4 9.26 -8.68 13.12
N VAL A 5 9.24 -7.83 12.09
CA VAL A 5 8.00 -7.26 11.58
C VAL A 5 7.19 -8.41 10.97
N ALA A 6 6.00 -8.64 11.50
CA ALA A 6 5.06 -9.61 10.97
C ALA A 6 4.34 -8.98 9.77
N HIS A 7 4.91 -9.18 8.58
CA HIS A 7 4.34 -8.67 7.33
C HIS A 7 3.14 -9.53 6.89
N ASN A 8 2.01 -8.88 6.62
CA ASN A 8 0.90 -9.47 5.90
C ASN A 8 0.65 -8.69 4.60
N TYR A 9 0.24 -9.40 3.55
CA TYR A 9 0.06 -8.80 2.23
C TYR A 9 -1.39 -8.94 1.80
N TYR A 10 -1.95 -7.86 1.27
CA TYR A 10 -3.34 -7.79 0.87
C TYR A 10 -3.50 -7.15 -0.50
N ARG A 11 -4.59 -7.49 -1.20
CA ARG A 11 -5.06 -6.77 -2.37
C ARG A 11 -6.55 -6.46 -2.31
N GLY A 12 -6.97 -5.41 -2.98
CA GLY A 12 -8.37 -5.03 -3.12
C GLY A 12 -8.65 -4.37 -4.46
N ARG A 13 -9.93 -4.35 -4.83
CA ARG A 13 -10.43 -3.50 -5.93
C ARG A 13 -10.64 -2.07 -5.41
N TRP A 14 -10.64 -1.10 -6.32
CA TRP A 14 -11.21 0.21 -6.02
C TRP A 14 -12.64 0.05 -5.49
N PRO A 15 -13.03 0.74 -4.41
CA PRO A 15 -14.31 0.50 -3.76
C PRO A 15 -15.52 1.02 -4.55
N GLU A 16 -15.34 2.00 -5.42
CA GLU A 16 -16.44 2.59 -6.21
C GLU A 16 -16.68 1.86 -7.54
N GLU A 17 -17.96 1.72 -7.89
CA GLU A 17 -18.42 1.17 -9.17
C GLU A 17 -19.44 2.14 -9.82
N PRO A 18 -19.14 2.72 -10.99
CA PRO A 18 -17.92 2.54 -11.79
C PRO A 18 -16.69 3.17 -11.14
N ILE A 19 -15.51 2.66 -11.49
CA ILE A 19 -14.22 3.22 -11.05
C ILE A 19 -14.03 4.58 -11.73
N PRO A 20 -13.77 5.67 -10.97
CA PRO A 20 -13.52 6.98 -11.55
C PRO A 20 -12.31 7.00 -12.50
N ASP A 21 -12.34 7.89 -13.49
CA ASP A 21 -11.26 8.02 -14.46
C ASP A 21 -9.94 8.39 -13.77
N GLY A 22 -8.88 7.67 -14.11
CA GLY A 22 -7.55 7.90 -13.56
C GLY A 22 -7.27 7.19 -12.24
N GLU A 23 -8.27 6.56 -11.61
CA GLU A 23 -8.08 5.80 -10.38
C GLU A 23 -7.51 4.39 -10.64
N PRO A 24 -6.78 3.81 -9.67
CA PRO A 24 -6.26 2.47 -9.80
C PRO A 24 -7.40 1.44 -9.76
N ILE A 25 -7.25 0.36 -10.52
CA ILE A 25 -8.19 -0.76 -10.55
C ILE A 25 -7.87 -1.82 -9.48
N TRP A 26 -6.62 -1.86 -9.02
CA TRP A 26 -6.17 -2.72 -7.94
C TRP A 26 -5.28 -1.94 -6.96
N LEU A 27 -5.48 -2.22 -5.70
CA LEU A 27 -4.75 -1.70 -4.56
C LEU A 27 -4.07 -2.87 -3.86
N PHE A 28 -2.78 -2.77 -3.56
CA PHE A 28 -2.01 -3.77 -2.85
C PHE A 28 -1.36 -3.14 -1.63
N TYR A 29 -1.32 -3.88 -0.51
CA TYR A 29 -0.83 -3.41 0.77
C TYR A 29 0.15 -4.43 1.38
N ASP A 30 1.29 -3.95 1.88
CA ASP A 30 2.14 -4.63 2.84
C ASP A 30 1.91 -3.98 4.20
N VAL A 31 1.47 -4.77 5.18
CA VAL A 31 1.04 -4.26 6.49
C VAL A 31 1.81 -4.90 7.63
N ASP A 32 2.08 -4.09 8.66
CA ASP A 32 2.48 -4.55 9.98
C ASP A 32 1.26 -4.52 10.90
N LYS A 33 0.73 -5.71 11.20
CA LYS A 33 -0.45 -5.85 12.06
C LYS A 33 -0.18 -5.46 13.52
N LEU A 34 1.05 -5.60 13.99
CA LEU A 34 1.40 -5.27 15.38
C LEU A 34 1.49 -3.75 15.56
N ALA A 35 2.00 -3.06 14.54
CA ALA A 35 2.09 -1.60 14.52
C ALA A 35 0.83 -0.90 14.01
N ASP A 36 -0.20 -1.64 13.58
CA ASP A 36 -1.41 -1.12 12.93
C ASP A 36 -1.08 -0.17 11.75
N ALA A 37 -0.16 -0.61 10.88
CA ALA A 37 0.45 0.25 9.87
C ALA A 37 0.49 -0.39 8.48
N VAL A 38 0.27 0.43 7.45
CA VAL A 38 0.56 0.10 6.05
C VAL A 38 1.98 0.59 5.74
N LEU A 39 2.88 -0.34 5.44
CA LEU A 39 4.29 -0.06 5.19
C LEU A 39 4.60 0.23 3.73
N ARG A 40 3.93 -0.48 2.82
CA ARG A 40 4.06 -0.30 1.36
C ARG A 40 2.72 -0.40 0.67
N THR A 41 2.56 0.37 -0.41
CA THR A 41 1.41 0.27 -1.30
C THR A 41 1.84 0.09 -2.75
N VAL A 42 1.03 -0.63 -3.52
CA VAL A 42 1.11 -0.65 -4.99
C VAL A 42 -0.28 -0.41 -5.56
N HIS A 43 -0.37 0.54 -6.49
CA HIS A 43 -1.58 0.91 -7.21
C HIS A 43 -1.40 0.53 -8.69
N VAL A 44 -2.29 -0.31 -9.21
CA VAL A 44 -2.27 -0.75 -10.62
C VAL A 44 -3.44 -0.12 -11.34
N PHE A 45 -3.16 0.58 -12.44
CA PHE A 45 -4.13 1.36 -13.22
C PHE A 45 -4.60 0.59 -14.47
N ALA A 46 -5.76 0.97 -15.00
CA ALA A 46 -6.34 0.34 -16.19
C ALA A 46 -5.47 0.50 -17.45
N ASP A 47 -4.67 1.56 -17.52
CA ASP A 47 -3.73 1.85 -18.61
C ASP A 47 -2.39 1.10 -18.48
N GLY A 48 -2.24 0.24 -17.47
CA GLY A 48 -1.04 -0.55 -17.22
C GLY A 48 0.03 0.15 -16.39
N ARG A 49 -0.17 1.42 -15.99
CA ARG A 49 0.72 2.06 -15.01
C ARG A 49 0.68 1.30 -13.68
N VAL A 50 1.84 1.27 -13.03
CA VAL A 50 2.00 0.72 -11.68
C VAL A 50 2.74 1.76 -10.85
N ALA A 51 2.10 2.26 -9.81
CA ALA A 51 2.65 3.27 -8.93
C ALA A 51 2.84 2.65 -7.55
N ARG A 52 3.98 2.89 -6.90
CA ARG A 52 4.28 2.32 -5.59
C ARG A 52 4.76 3.37 -4.60
N ASN A 53 4.51 3.10 -3.32
CA ASN A 53 4.98 3.94 -2.24
C ASN A 53 5.40 3.09 -1.03
N SER A 54 6.26 3.62 -0.17
CA SER A 54 6.63 3.00 1.10
C SER A 54 6.89 4.06 2.16
N VAL A 55 6.74 3.68 3.43
CA VAL A 55 7.20 4.47 4.57
C VAL A 55 8.67 4.89 4.39
N VAL A 56 9.52 4.00 3.88
CA VAL A 56 10.94 4.32 3.62
C VAL A 56 11.10 5.41 2.56
N LEU A 57 10.31 5.37 1.49
CA LEU A 57 10.33 6.39 0.43
C LEU A 57 9.87 7.75 0.96
N GLU A 58 8.80 7.76 1.74
CA GLU A 58 8.28 8.98 2.38
C GLU A 58 9.28 9.61 3.35
N GLN A 59 9.96 8.79 4.15
CA GLN A 59 10.89 9.26 5.18
C GLN A 59 12.30 9.58 4.67
N ARG A 60 12.55 9.51 3.35
CA ARG A 60 13.90 9.67 2.77
C ARG A 60 14.58 11.00 3.11
N HIS A 61 13.79 12.01 3.52
CA HIS A 61 14.24 13.36 3.86
C HIS A 61 14.21 13.67 5.37
N GLY A 62 14.08 12.64 6.22
CA GLY A 62 14.11 12.75 7.68
C GLY A 62 12.76 13.01 8.33
N ASP A 63 11.67 12.93 7.57
CA ASP A 63 10.30 13.02 8.07
C ASP A 63 9.86 11.71 8.76
N LYS A 64 8.75 11.75 9.51
CA LYS A 64 8.19 10.58 10.22
C LYS A 64 6.84 10.19 9.62
N CYS A 65 6.81 9.04 8.96
CA CYS A 65 5.63 8.43 8.35
C CYS A 65 5.33 7.10 9.06
N PRO A 66 4.47 7.07 10.10
CA PRO A 66 4.19 5.84 10.84
C PRO A 66 3.42 4.79 10.00
N SER A 67 2.64 5.24 9.02
CA SER A 67 1.80 4.41 8.14
C SER A 67 1.49 5.20 6.86
N LEU A 68 1.24 4.50 5.75
CA LEU A 68 0.78 5.09 4.48
C LEU A 68 -0.73 5.37 4.43
N ILE A 69 -1.45 5.05 5.50
CA ILE A 69 -2.86 5.38 5.71
C ILE A 69 -3.00 6.18 7.01
N ASP A 70 -4.06 6.98 7.11
CA ASP A 70 -4.39 7.81 8.27
C ASP A 70 -5.49 7.19 9.17
N CYS A 71 -5.97 6.00 8.83
CA CYS A 71 -6.93 5.22 9.61
C CYS A 71 -6.31 3.92 10.18
N SER A 72 -7.06 3.22 11.04
CA SER A 72 -6.65 1.91 11.54
C SER A 72 -6.74 0.84 10.43
N LEU A 73 -5.98 -0.25 10.56
CA LEU A 73 -6.14 -1.39 9.67
C LEU A 73 -7.57 -1.95 9.75
N GLY A 74 -8.18 -1.97 10.94
CA GLY A 74 -9.57 -2.40 11.12
C GLY A 74 -10.54 -1.62 10.23
N ASP A 75 -10.45 -0.28 10.24
CA ASP A 75 -11.31 0.58 9.40
C ASP A 75 -11.05 0.34 7.89
N LEU A 76 -9.78 0.15 7.50
CA LEU A 76 -9.42 -0.17 6.12
C LEU A 76 -9.99 -1.54 5.68
N PHE A 77 -9.89 -2.56 6.54
CA PHE A 77 -10.35 -3.92 6.24
C PHE A 77 -11.88 -4.06 6.30
N ASP A 78 -12.57 -3.31 7.16
CA ASP A 78 -14.03 -3.32 7.24
C ASP A 78 -14.69 -2.59 6.06
N SER A 79 -14.02 -1.58 5.52
CA SER A 79 -14.52 -0.80 4.37
C SER A 79 -14.15 -1.43 3.02
N GLY A 80 -13.08 -2.22 2.95
CA GLY A 80 -12.57 -2.82 1.72
C GLY A 80 -12.84 -4.32 1.59
N LYS A 81 -13.15 -4.78 0.37
CA LYS A 81 -13.11 -6.21 0.03
C LYS A 81 -11.66 -6.64 -0.21
N LEU A 82 -10.87 -6.73 0.86
CA LEU A 82 -9.46 -7.10 0.79
C LEU A 82 -9.28 -8.63 0.87
N GLU A 83 -8.38 -9.15 0.05
CA GLU A 83 -7.97 -10.56 0.00
C GLU A 83 -6.50 -10.65 0.43
N GLU A 84 -6.18 -11.59 1.32
CA GLU A 84 -4.78 -11.89 1.68
C GLU A 84 -4.06 -12.57 0.51
N ILE A 85 -2.84 -12.13 0.22
CA ILE A 85 -2.00 -12.64 -0.86
C ILE A 85 -0.63 -13.06 -0.33
N SER A 86 0.14 -13.76 -1.15
CA SER A 86 1.52 -14.11 -0.80
C SER A 86 2.48 -12.92 -0.96
N TYR A 87 3.63 -13.01 -0.29
CA TYR A 87 4.74 -12.11 -0.49
C TYR A 87 5.15 -12.01 -1.97
N GLU A 88 5.27 -13.15 -2.65
CA GLU A 88 5.67 -13.21 -4.06
C GLU A 88 4.69 -12.47 -4.97
N GLN A 89 3.38 -12.59 -4.70
CA GLN A 89 2.35 -11.89 -5.45
C GLN A 89 2.45 -10.36 -5.26
N PHE A 90 2.74 -9.91 -4.04
CA PHE A 90 2.97 -8.48 -3.77
C PHE A 90 4.24 -7.99 -4.49
N GLU A 91 5.36 -8.72 -4.34
CA GLU A 91 6.65 -8.33 -4.91
C GLU A 91 6.64 -8.29 -6.44
N GLU A 92 5.83 -9.13 -7.09
CA GLU A 92 5.67 -9.10 -8.54
C GLU A 92 5.19 -7.71 -9.02
N TRP A 93 4.28 -7.07 -8.28
CA TRP A 93 3.80 -5.73 -8.60
C TRP A 93 4.73 -4.65 -8.06
N TRP A 94 5.30 -4.84 -6.87
CA TRP A 94 6.26 -3.92 -6.27
C TRP A 94 7.45 -3.64 -7.19
N THR A 95 8.03 -4.69 -7.79
CA THR A 95 9.19 -4.57 -8.69
C THR A 95 8.88 -3.84 -10.00
N LYS A 96 7.62 -3.86 -10.46
CA LYS A 96 7.14 -3.14 -11.65
C LYS A 96 6.79 -1.67 -11.36
N GLY A 97 6.58 -1.32 -10.09
CA GLY A 97 6.08 -0.01 -9.69
C GLY A 97 7.12 1.10 -9.80
N ILE A 98 6.65 2.30 -10.16
CA ILE A 98 7.42 3.54 -10.13
C ILE A 98 7.17 4.24 -8.79
N ASP A 99 8.23 4.74 -8.15
CA ASP A 99 8.14 5.46 -6.87
C ASP A 99 7.30 6.73 -7.01
N VAL A 100 6.21 6.81 -6.23
CA VAL A 100 5.32 7.97 -6.15
C VAL A 100 5.02 8.30 -4.68
N PRO A 101 6.02 8.74 -3.89
CA PRO A 101 5.73 9.26 -2.57
C PRO A 101 4.83 10.50 -2.67
N VAL A 102 3.95 10.70 -1.69
CA VAL A 102 2.90 11.72 -1.68
C VAL A 102 2.81 12.48 -0.36
N TRP A 103 3.11 11.85 0.78
CA TRP A 103 2.80 12.40 2.09
C TRP A 103 3.87 13.38 2.61
N PHE A 104 5.14 13.04 2.42
CA PHE A 104 6.28 13.74 3.02
C PHE A 104 7.35 14.10 1.98
N VAL A 105 6.93 14.38 0.75
CA VAL A 105 7.83 14.80 -0.33
C VAL A 105 8.13 16.29 -0.23
N ARG A 106 9.41 16.64 -0.35
CA ARG A 106 9.93 18.02 -0.42
C ARG A 106 10.44 18.32 -1.82
#